data_AF-A0A5E5QKF0-F1
#
_entry.id   AF-A0A5E5QKF0-F1
#
_cell.length_a   1.000
_cell.length_b   1.000
_cell.length_c   1.000
_cell.angle_alpha   90.00
_cell.angle_beta   90.00
_cell.angle_gamma   90.00
#
_symmetry.space_group_name_H-M   'P 1'
#
loop_
_entity.id
_entity.type
_entity.pdbx_description
1 polymer ?
#
loop_
_entity_poly.entity_id
_entity_poly.type
_entity_poly.pdbx_seq_one_letter_code
_entity_poly.pdbx_strand_id
1 'polypeptide(L)' 'MIDQRPSVVDEKTRIGDFELDTIIGKGHKSAVVTIVDRKSKLLLAKPVKKRTAVLVSDAIIQ' A
#
# COMPACT_ATOMS: atom_id res chain seq x y z
N MET A 1 -10.75 -5.59 2.66
CA MET A 1 -11.37 -4.67 1.68
C MET A 1 -11.83 -3.45 2.45
N ILE A 2 -11.78 -2.24 1.88
CA ILE A 2 -12.41 -1.06 2.52
C ILE A 2 -13.81 -0.98 1.92
N ASP A 3 -14.79 -1.40 2.71
CA ASP A 3 -16.17 -1.55 2.23
C ASP A 3 -16.87 -0.19 2.06
N GLN A 4 -16.38 0.85 2.75
CA GLN A 4 -16.92 2.21 2.71
C GLN A 4 -16.02 3.16 1.93
N ARG A 5 -15.75 2.86 0.65
CA ARG A 5 -15.06 3.79 -0.25
C ARG A 5 -16.05 4.49 -1.18
N PRO A 6 -15.79 5.76 -1.55
CA PRO A 6 -16.57 6.44 -2.58
C PRO A 6 -16.55 5.68 -3.91
N SER A 7 -17.67 5.65 -4.63
CA SER A 7 -17.80 4.97 -5.93
C SER A 7 -16.78 5.44 -6.97
N VAL A 8 -16.40 6.73 -6.91
CA VAL A 8 -15.38 7.32 -7.81
C VAL A 8 -14.03 6.60 -7.77
N VAL A 9 -13.70 5.92 -6.67
CA VAL A 9 -12.47 5.13 -6.54
C VAL A 9 -12.47 3.94 -7.52
N ASP A 10 -13.63 3.33 -7.75
CA ASP A 10 -13.79 2.19 -8.66
C ASP A 10 -13.75 2.61 -10.13
N GLU A 11 -14.12 3.86 -10.42
CA GLU A 11 -14.06 4.46 -11.75
C GLU A 11 -12.61 4.70 -12.23
N LYS A 12 -11.64 4.82 -11.29
CA LYS A 12 -10.21 5.04 -11.59
C LYS A 12 -9.95 6.29 -12.44
N THR A 13 -10.76 7.33 -12.25
CA THR A 13 -10.76 8.55 -13.08
C THR A 13 -9.87 9.67 -12.54
N ARG A 14 -9.44 9.64 -11.27
CA ARG A 14 -8.54 10.64 -10.66
C ARG A 14 -7.25 10.02 -10.09
N ILE A 15 -6.20 10.84 -10.00
CA ILE A 15 -4.94 10.48 -9.32
C ILE A 15 -5.12 10.76 -7.82
N GLY A 16 -4.54 9.93 -6.97
CA GLY A 16 -4.54 10.09 -5.50
C GLY A 16 -5.34 9.04 -4.75
N ASP A 17 -6.03 8.14 -5.45
CA ASP A 17 -6.70 6.99 -4.84
C ASP A 17 -5.70 5.83 -4.71
N PHE A 18 -5.03 5.77 -3.55
CA PHE A 18 -3.98 4.80 -3.28
C PHE A 18 -4.51 3.49 -2.67
N GLU A 19 -3.95 2.38 -3.12
CA GLU A 19 -4.06 1.05 -2.50
C GLU A 19 -2.76 0.74 -1.78
N LEU A 20 -2.84 0.33 -0.52
CA LEU A 20 -1.70 -0.05 0.28
C LEU A 20 -1.80 -1.51 0.66
N ASP A 21 -0.76 -2.28 0.32
CA ASP A 21 -0.64 -3.70 0.64
C ASP A 21 0.67 -3.97 1.39
N THR A 22 0.70 -5.10 2.09
CA THR A 22 1.91 -5.61 2.73
C THR A 22 2.14 -7.06 2.33
N ILE A 23 3.20 -7.30 1.57
CA ILE A 23 3.66 -8.63 1.20
C ILE A 23 4.51 -9.19 2.33
N ILE A 24 4.20 -10.41 2.79
CA ILE A 24 4.93 -11.09 3.86
C ILE A 24 5.89 -12.10 3.26
N GLY A 25 7.17 -11.99 3.59
CA GLY A 25 8.19 -12.95 3.21
C GLY A 25 8.05 -14.29 3.95
N LYS A 26 8.61 -15.35 3.36
CA LYS A 26 8.57 -16.71 3.92
C LYS A 26 9.05 -16.74 5.38
N GLY A 27 8.28 -17.41 6.24
CA GLY A 27 8.59 -17.53 7.66
C GLY A 27 8.42 -16.22 8.45
N HIS A 28 7.71 -15.23 7.91
CA HIS A 28 7.41 -13.94 8.56
C HIS A 28 8.65 -13.13 8.97
N LYS A 29 9.80 -13.37 8.31
CA LYS A 29 11.10 -12.74 8.63
C LYS A 29 11.33 -11.40 7.92
N SER A 30 10.53 -11.10 6.91
CA SER A 30 10.60 -9.87 6.12
C SER A 30 9.22 -9.47 5.64
N ALA A 31 9.06 -8.20 5.27
CA ALA A 31 7.88 -7.73 4.56
C ALA A 31 8.25 -6.64 3.54
N VAL A 32 7.36 -6.40 2.58
CA VAL A 32 7.45 -5.30 1.63
C VAL A 32 6.11 -4.57 1.67
N VAL A 33 6.17 -3.24 1.82
CA VAL A 33 4.99 -2.38 1.70
C VAL A 33 4.92 -1.91 0.26
N THR A 34 3.74 -1.96 -0.32
CA THR A 34 3.46 -1.46 -1.67
C THR A 34 2.37 -0.40 -1.62
N ILE A 35 2.56 0.69 -2.34
CA ILE A 35 1.58 1.77 -2.53
C ILE A 35 1.32 1.89 -4.03
N VAL A 36 0.07 1.75 -4.44
CA VAL A 36 -0.32 1.80 -5.85
C VAL A 36 -1.39 2.86 -6.05
N ASP A 37 -1.15 3.82 -6.93
CA ASP A 37 -2.21 4.70 -7.41
C ASP A 37 -3.11 3.97 -8.41
N ARG A 38 -4.41 3.90 -8.11
CA ARG A 38 -5.35 3.06 -8.88
C ARG A 38 -5.55 3.53 -10.32
N LYS A 39 -5.36 4.81 -10.63
CA LYS A 39 -5.49 5.37 -11.99
C LYS A 39 -4.22 5.18 -12.81
N SER A 40 -3.11 5.79 -12.36
CA SER A 40 -1.84 5.84 -13.08
C SER A 40 -1.08 4.51 -13.07
N LYS A 41 -1.42 3.61 -12.15
CA LYS A 41 -0.68 2.35 -11.89
C LYS A 41 0.75 2.56 -11.43
N LEU A 42 1.10 3.77 -10.98
CA LEU A 42 2.37 4.01 -10.32
C LEU A 42 2.46 3.15 -9.05
N LEU A 43 3.49 2.30 -9.01
CA LEU A 43 3.82 1.45 -7.88
C LEU A 43 5.05 2.00 -7.16
N LEU A 44 4.92 2.24 -5.87
CA LEU A 44 6.04 2.44 -4.95
C LEU A 44 6.14 1.22 -4.05
N ALA A 45 7.35 0.70 -3.85
CA ALA A 45 7.59 -0.46 -3.00
C ALA A 45 8.82 -0.24 -2.12
N LYS A 46 8.70 -0.58 -0.83
CA LYS A 46 9.79 -0.45 0.13
C LYS A 46 9.86 -1.68 1.04
N PRO A 47 11.04 -2.32 1.17
CA PRO A 47 11.22 -3.41 2.12
C PRO A 47 11.17 -2.89 3.56
N VAL A 48 10.51 -3.63 4.44
CA VAL A 48 10.45 -3.35 5.88
C VAL A 48 10.87 -4.59 6.67
N LYS A 49 11.54 -4.38 7.81
CA LYS A 49 12.04 -5.48 8.65
C LYS A 49 10.90 -6.33 9.23
N LYS A 50 9.77 -5.71 9.59
CA LYS A 50 8.57 -6.38 10.12
C LYS A 50 7.30 -5.62 9.69
N ARG A 51 6.16 -6.32 9.67
CA ARG A 51 4.82 -5.80 9.34
C ARG A 51 4.14 -4.99 10.44
N THR A 52 4.91 -4.42 11.38
CA THR A 52 4.33 -3.62 12.48
C THR A 52 3.86 -2.27 11.95
N ALA A 53 2.74 -1.76 12.45
CA ALA A 53 2.17 -0.48 12.02
C ALA A 53 3.22 0.66 12.01
N VAL A 54 4.02 0.78 13.06
CA VAL A 54 5.10 1.78 13.19
C VAL A 54 6.09 1.70 12.02
N LEU A 55 6.71 0.53 11.80
CA LEU A 55 7.69 0.37 10.71
C LEU A 55 7.09 0.57 9.32
N VAL A 56 5.80 0.26 9.14
CA VAL A 56 5.09 0.50 7.87
C VAL A 56 4.85 2.00 7.69
N SER A 57 4.36 2.71 8.72
CA SER A 57 4.16 4.17 8.69
C SER A 57 5.46 4.92 8.44
N ASP A 58 6.54 4.57 9.13
CA ASP A 58 7.87 5.16 8.93
C ASP A 58 8.39 4.95 7.52
N ALA A 59 8.09 3.79 6.92
CA ALA A 59 8.48 3.50 5.55
C ALA A 59 7.75 4.40 4.54
N ILE A 60 6.52 4.80 4.82
CA ILE A 60 5.64 5.58 3.94
C ILE A 60 5.91 7.10 4.01
N ILE A 61 6.24 7.64 5.19
CA ILE A 61 6.30 9.09 5.45
C ILE A 61 7.69 9.71 5.15
N GLN A 62 8.74 8.89 5.06
CA GLN A 62 10.13 9.31 4.85
C GLN A 62 10.42 9.91 3.47
#